data_AF-A0A8S3WGM8-F1
#
_entry.id   AF-A0A8S3WGM8-F1
#
_cell.length_a   1.000
_cell.length_b   1.000
_cell.length_c   1.000
_cell.angle_alpha   90.00
_cell.angle_beta   90.00
_cell.angle_gamma   90.00
#
_symmetry.space_group_name_H-M   'P 1'
#
loop_
_entity.id
_entity.type
_entity.pdbx_description
1 polymer ?
#
loop_
_entity_poly.entity_id
_entity_poly.type
_entity_poly.pdbx_seq_one_letter_code
_entity_poly.pdbx_strand_id
1 'polypeptide(L)'
;MSCHGCSSALRENNYLKCNGCKSEYCFACLNLTDDSSKLLTPEQIKSLSCPYCRNVTRRINNDDTPCRPRYQKGQAQSINVSFCDVTHNNTANTSVGISTDTGLAKEPVTMESISKLFDLKMAPDSTIMINLRAALNKDIEKMVAVHVNRAIENLKTDFSSTTDYLAAEQADLRSEIRQKDNLVKQLQTDISKCQNSLAKYQSRIQTIEKNLTRHEY
;
A
#
# COMPACT_ATOMS: atom_id res chain seq x y z
N MET A 1 17.17 -25.58 11.39
CA MET A 1 16.87 -24.40 10.55
C MET A 1 15.58 -23.76 11.05
N SER A 2 15.43 -22.43 11.02
CA SER A 2 14.24 -21.73 11.52
C SER A 2 13.60 -20.85 10.43
N CYS A 3 12.28 -20.73 10.49
CA CYS A 3 11.50 -19.92 9.56
C CYS A 3 11.80 -18.44 9.77
N HIS A 4 12.11 -17.70 8.72
CA HIS A 4 12.38 -16.27 8.83
C HIS A 4 11.12 -15.42 9.13
N GLY A 5 9.92 -15.97 8.89
CA GLY A 5 8.65 -15.28 9.18
C GLY A 5 8.17 -15.45 10.62
N CYS A 6 8.13 -16.69 11.12
CA CYS A 6 7.58 -17.00 12.44
C CYS A 6 8.64 -17.46 13.46
N SER A 7 9.91 -17.54 13.08
CA SER A 7 11.03 -18.04 13.91
C SER A 7 10.90 -19.50 14.39
N SER A 8 9.84 -20.22 14.02
CA SER A 8 9.64 -21.63 14.36
C SER A 8 10.66 -22.55 13.67
N ALA A 9 10.96 -23.68 14.31
CA ALA A 9 11.83 -24.71 13.73
C ALA A 9 11.21 -25.31 12.45
N LEU A 10 12.00 -25.37 11.39
CA LEU A 10 11.60 -26.00 10.13
C LEU A 10 11.79 -27.51 10.21
N ARG A 11 10.74 -28.27 9.88
CA ARG A 11 10.81 -29.72 9.70
C ARG A 11 11.32 -30.05 8.29
N GLU A 12 12.01 -31.17 8.15
CA GLU A 12 12.48 -31.65 6.85
C GLU A 12 11.30 -31.73 5.85
N ASN A 13 11.51 -31.20 4.65
CA ASN A 13 10.55 -31.11 3.53
C ASN A 13 9.36 -30.13 3.65
N ASN A 14 9.23 -29.35 4.73
CA ASN A 14 8.11 -28.40 4.89
C ASN A 14 8.53 -26.93 4.85
N TYR A 15 9.41 -26.57 3.91
CA TYR A 15 9.88 -25.20 3.73
C TYR A 15 10.25 -24.87 2.29
N LEU A 16 10.18 -23.59 1.94
CA LEU A 16 10.60 -23.07 0.64
C LEU A 16 11.52 -21.87 0.83
N LYS A 17 12.40 -21.66 -0.16
CA LYS A 17 13.33 -20.53 -0.21
C LYS A 17 12.75 -19.42 -1.05
N CYS A 18 12.78 -18.20 -0.52
CA CYS A 18 12.41 -17.01 -1.29
C CYS A 18 13.51 -16.70 -2.31
N ASN A 19 13.14 -16.48 -3.57
CA ASN A 19 14.07 -16.09 -4.63
C ASN A 19 14.73 -14.71 -4.35
N GLY A 20 13.98 -13.77 -3.77
CA GLY A 20 14.43 -12.40 -3.53
C GLY A 20 15.46 -12.24 -2.41
N CYS A 21 15.18 -12.81 -1.23
CA CYS A 21 16.02 -12.67 -0.03
C CYS A 21 16.80 -13.93 0.33
N LYS A 22 16.56 -15.06 -0.36
CA LYS A 22 17.17 -16.37 -0.11
C LYS A 22 16.88 -16.98 1.28
N SER A 23 16.05 -16.32 2.09
CA SER A 23 15.61 -16.82 3.39
C SER A 23 14.61 -17.97 3.25
N GLU A 24 14.60 -18.86 4.25
CA GLU A 24 13.74 -20.03 4.35
C GLU A 24 12.45 -19.70 5.11
N TYR A 25 11.32 -20.17 4.60
CA TYR A 25 10.00 -19.93 5.17
C TYR A 25 9.19 -21.23 5.21
N CYS A 26 8.39 -21.42 6.26
CA CYS A 26 7.38 -22.46 6.27
C CYS A 26 6.20 -22.11 5.35
N PHE A 27 5.43 -23.11 4.93
CA PHE A 27 4.29 -22.93 4.04
C PHE A 27 3.26 -21.94 4.58
N ALA A 28 2.97 -21.99 5.89
CA ALA A 28 2.05 -21.06 6.53
C ALA A 28 2.50 -19.59 6.39
N CYS A 29 3.80 -19.29 6.53
CA CYS A 29 4.32 -17.93 6.33
C CYS A 29 4.33 -17.48 4.86
N LEU A 30 4.19 -18.42 3.92
CA LEU A 30 4.08 -18.15 2.49
C LEU A 30 2.62 -18.20 2.00
N ASN A 31 1.65 -18.35 2.91
CA ASN A 31 0.23 -18.57 2.60
C ASN A 31 0.00 -19.77 1.65
N LEU A 32 0.81 -20.80 1.78
CA LEU A 32 0.63 -22.07 1.08
C LEU A 32 0.05 -23.09 2.06
N THR A 33 -0.97 -23.82 1.61
CA THR A 33 -1.44 -25.04 2.26
C THR A 33 -0.60 -26.22 1.79
N ASP A 34 -0.51 -27.29 2.58
CA ASP A 34 0.27 -28.49 2.24
C ASP A 34 -0.14 -29.07 0.87
N ASP A 35 -1.42 -28.99 0.50
CA ASP A 35 -1.92 -29.46 -0.80
C ASP A 35 -1.54 -28.53 -1.95
N SER A 36 -1.56 -27.21 -1.73
CA SER A 36 -1.12 -26.24 -2.74
C SER A 36 0.38 -26.34 -3.03
N SER A 37 1.19 -26.73 -2.03
CA SER A 37 2.64 -26.89 -2.19
C SER A 37 3.03 -28.03 -3.14
N LYS A 38 2.20 -29.08 -3.21
CA LYS A 38 2.40 -30.26 -4.08
C LYS A 38 2.01 -29.99 -5.55
N LEU A 39 1.19 -28.97 -5.78
CA LEU A 39 0.72 -28.58 -7.11
C LEU A 39 1.62 -27.54 -7.79
N LEU A 40 2.62 -27.01 -7.08
CA LEU A 40 3.55 -26.03 -7.63
C LEU A 40 4.52 -26.70 -8.61
N THR A 41 4.64 -26.11 -9.80
CA THR A 41 5.67 -26.54 -10.75
C THR A 41 7.07 -26.11 -10.27
N PRO A 42 8.15 -26.78 -10.71
CA PRO A 42 9.52 -26.40 -10.35
C PRO A 42 9.86 -24.95 -10.72
N GLU A 43 9.23 -24.40 -11.76
CA GLU A 43 9.40 -23.02 -12.22
C GLU A 43 8.72 -22.01 -11.28
N GLN A 44 7.54 -22.35 -10.75
CA GLN A 44 6.84 -21.56 -9.75
C GLN A 44 7.59 -21.55 -8.41
N ILE A 45 8.19 -22.68 -8.03
CA ILE A 45 9.04 -22.77 -6.83
C ILE A 45 10.28 -21.86 -6.99
N LYS A 46 10.90 -21.84 -8.16
CA LYS A 46 12.07 -20.98 -8.44
C LYS A 46 11.74 -19.49 -8.44
N SER A 47 10.53 -19.11 -8.85
CA SER A 47 10.09 -17.70 -8.88
C SER A 47 9.42 -17.24 -7.58
N LEU A 48 9.25 -18.14 -6.60
CA LEU A 48 8.55 -17.86 -5.35
C LEU A 48 9.23 -16.74 -4.56
N SER A 49 8.45 -15.73 -4.19
CA SER A 49 8.90 -14.59 -3.41
C SER A 49 8.10 -14.49 -2.11
N CYS A 50 8.78 -14.24 -1.00
CA CYS A 50 8.12 -14.05 0.30
C CYS A 50 7.29 -12.77 0.31
N PRO A 51 6.32 -12.62 1.23
CA PRO A 51 5.47 -11.42 1.31
C PRO A 51 6.27 -10.11 1.40
N TYR A 52 7.41 -10.14 2.07
CA TYR A 52 8.30 -8.99 2.16
C TYR A 52 8.96 -8.64 0.81
N CYS A 53 9.48 -9.63 0.08
CA CYS A 53 10.09 -9.41 -1.24
C CYS A 53 9.05 -9.08 -2.31
N ARG A 54 7.84 -9.62 -2.19
CA ARG A 54 6.72 -9.36 -3.11
C ARG A 54 6.22 -7.91 -2.99
N ASN A 55 6.25 -7.34 -1.79
CA ASN A 55 5.84 -5.96 -1.54
C ASN A 55 6.95 -4.92 -1.74
N VAL A 56 8.18 -5.34 -2.04
CA VAL A 56 9.25 -4.44 -2.46
C VAL A 56 9.25 -4.40 -3.98
N THR A 57 8.63 -3.38 -4.56
CA THR A 57 8.85 -3.02 -5.96
C THR A 57 10.32 -2.64 -6.10
N ARG A 58 11.16 -3.56 -6.59
CA ARG A 58 12.52 -3.20 -7.02
C ARG A 58 12.36 -2.31 -8.24
N ARG A 59 12.24 -1.00 -8.03
CA ARG A 59 12.50 -0.02 -9.08
C ARG A 59 13.92 -0.32 -9.56
N ILE A 60 14.04 -0.58 -10.86
CA ILE A 60 15.33 -0.73 -11.54
C ILE A 60 15.97 0.65 -11.48
N ASN A 61 16.63 0.96 -10.37
CA ASN A 61 17.23 2.26 -10.12
C ASN A 61 18.62 2.28 -10.75
N ASN A 62 18.71 2.95 -11.91
CA ASN A 62 19.97 3.46 -12.44
C ASN A 62 20.17 4.94 -12.06
N ASP A 63 19.49 5.41 -11.00
CA ASP A 63 19.57 6.79 -10.53
C ASP A 63 20.22 6.84 -9.15
N ASP A 64 21.44 7.37 -9.12
CA ASP A 64 22.18 7.80 -7.94
C ASP A 64 21.51 9.05 -7.32
N THR A 65 20.36 8.86 -6.69
CA THR A 65 19.82 9.88 -5.78
C THR A 65 20.09 9.43 -4.33
N PRO A 66 20.83 10.20 -3.52
CA PRO A 66 21.25 9.75 -2.18
C PRO A 66 20.07 9.83 -1.21
N CYS A 67 19.24 8.78 -1.20
CA CYS A 67 18.19 8.60 -0.21
C CYS A 67 18.73 7.86 1.02
N ARG A 68 19.05 8.64 2.06
CA ARG A 68 19.22 8.27 3.47
C ARG A 68 20.42 7.37 3.84
N PRO A 69 21.15 7.69 4.93
CA PRO A 69 22.15 6.77 5.47
C PRO A 69 21.50 5.46 5.92
N ARG A 70 22.06 4.33 5.51
CA ARG A 70 21.76 3.02 6.10
C ARG A 70 22.07 3.07 7.59
N TYR A 71 21.05 2.88 8.42
CA TYR A 71 21.22 2.57 9.83
C TYR A 71 22.00 1.26 9.96
N GLN A 72 23.27 1.35 10.35
CA GLN A 72 24.02 0.19 10.83
C GLN A 72 23.48 -0.18 12.22
N LYS A 73 23.14 -1.46 12.40
CA LYS A 73 22.75 -2.01 13.70
C LYS A 73 23.93 -1.88 14.67
N GLY A 74 23.73 -1.14 15.76
CA GLY A 74 24.61 -1.18 16.92
C GLY A 74 25.23 0.15 17.30
N GLN A 75 24.42 1.15 17.65
CA GLN A 75 24.78 2.19 18.62
C GLN A 75 23.50 2.92 19.05
N ALA A 76 23.14 2.80 20.32
CA ALA A 76 22.14 3.65 20.93
C ALA A 76 22.76 5.05 21.09
N GLN A 77 22.33 6.00 20.26
CA GLN A 77 22.57 7.41 20.51
C GLN A 77 21.25 8.05 20.93
N SER A 78 21.25 8.58 22.14
CA SER A 78 20.21 9.45 22.66
C SER A 78 20.10 10.68 21.75
N ILE A 79 18.95 10.84 21.12
CA ILE A 79 18.66 12.03 20.32
C ILE A 79 18.30 13.15 21.31
N ASN A 80 19.28 14.03 21.54
CA ASN A 80 19.08 15.30 22.22
C ASN A 80 18.54 16.30 21.19
N VAL A 81 17.24 16.57 21.22
CA VAL A 81 16.63 17.61 20.37
C VAL A 81 16.62 18.91 21.16
N SER A 82 17.64 19.73 20.94
CA SER A 82 17.61 21.15 21.26
C SER A 82 16.83 21.87 20.15
N PHE A 83 15.73 22.52 20.53
CA PHE A 83 15.23 23.67 19.80
C PHE A 83 14.57 24.64 20.80
N CYS A 84 15.32 25.68 21.14
CA CYS A 84 14.82 26.89 21.75
C CYS A 84 14.25 27.78 20.63
N ASP A 85 13.02 28.27 20.80
CA ASP A 85 12.70 29.68 20.64
C ASP A 85 11.19 29.88 20.87
N VAL A 86 10.83 30.22 22.12
CA VAL A 86 9.58 30.90 22.42
C VAL A 86 9.96 32.22 23.07
N THR A 87 9.88 33.27 22.27
CA THR A 87 10.02 34.67 22.67
C THR A 87 9.09 35.01 23.83
N HIS A 88 9.68 35.39 24.97
CA HIS A 88 8.98 36.00 26.09
C HIS A 88 8.57 37.45 25.75
N ASN A 89 7.29 37.67 25.42
CA ASN A 89 6.70 39.00 25.51
C ASN A 89 6.17 39.22 26.92
N ASN A 90 7.03 39.74 27.79
CA ASN A 90 6.66 40.32 29.07
C ASN A 90 6.29 41.80 28.85
N THR A 91 5.00 42.14 28.80
CA THR A 91 4.51 43.46 29.23
C THR A 91 3.00 43.47 29.41
N ALA A 92 2.54 43.64 30.66
CA ALA A 92 1.60 44.69 31.08
C ALA A 92 0.89 44.28 32.39
N ASN A 93 1.27 45.00 33.44
CA ASN A 93 0.62 45.20 34.71
C ASN A 93 -0.92 45.09 34.68
N THR A 94 -1.46 44.21 35.51
CA THR A 94 -2.75 44.47 36.17
C THR A 94 -2.51 44.36 37.67
N SER A 95 -2.54 45.52 38.31
CA SER A 95 -2.40 45.74 39.74
C SER A 95 -3.35 44.86 40.54
N VAL A 96 -2.80 43.91 41.31
CA VAL A 96 -3.52 43.29 42.43
C VAL A 96 -3.38 44.25 43.61
N GLY A 97 -4.48 44.93 43.93
CA GLY A 97 -4.60 45.73 45.14
C GLY A 97 -4.37 44.84 46.35
N ILE A 98 -3.28 45.11 47.07
CA ILE A 98 -3.03 44.55 48.40
C ILE A 98 -3.98 45.30 49.34
N SER A 99 -5.17 44.74 49.55
CA SER A 99 -6.06 45.16 50.63
C SER A 99 -5.58 44.54 51.94
N THR A 100 -5.30 45.44 52.87
CA THR A 100 -4.93 45.19 54.27
C THR A 100 -5.99 44.41 55.03
N ASP A 101 -5.51 43.47 55.84
CA ASP A 101 -5.93 43.20 57.21
C ASP A 101 -7.43 43.05 57.51
N THR A 102 -7.88 41.81 57.58
CA THR A 102 -8.88 41.39 58.58
C THR A 102 -8.44 40.06 59.17
N GLY A 103 -8.16 40.06 60.47
CA GLY A 103 -7.70 38.92 61.24
C GLY A 103 -8.56 37.67 61.06
N LEU A 104 -7.93 36.62 60.57
CA LEU A 104 -8.30 35.23 60.80
C LEU A 104 -7.01 34.51 61.17
N ALA A 105 -7.10 33.70 62.23
CA ALA A 105 -5.96 32.98 62.80
C ALA A 105 -5.06 32.40 61.71
N LYS A 106 -3.76 32.72 61.76
CA LYS A 106 -2.74 32.02 60.96
C LYS A 106 -2.66 30.58 61.47
N GLU A 107 -3.54 29.72 60.96
CA GLU A 107 -3.30 28.29 61.02
C GLU A 107 -1.92 28.02 60.40
N PRO A 108 -1.02 27.31 61.11
CA PRO A 108 0.25 26.93 60.52
C PRO A 108 -0.04 26.08 59.28
N VAL A 109 0.62 26.40 58.16
CA VAL A 109 0.53 25.59 56.94
C VAL A 109 1.06 24.19 57.29
N THR A 110 0.14 23.26 57.49
CA THR A 110 0.46 21.85 57.76
C THR A 110 0.50 21.07 56.46
N MET A 111 1.25 19.98 56.43
CA MET A 111 1.28 19.10 55.26
C MET A 111 -0.11 18.59 54.87
N GLU A 112 -1.02 18.41 55.83
CA GLU A 112 -2.41 18.04 55.56
C GLU A 112 -3.22 19.14 54.85
N SER A 113 -2.96 20.41 55.15
CA SER A 113 -3.61 21.52 54.44
C SER A 113 -3.17 21.60 52.97
N ILE A 114 -1.89 21.30 52.70
CA ILE A 114 -1.34 21.22 51.35
C ILE A 114 -1.91 20.02 50.59
N SER A 115 -1.95 18.83 51.23
CA SER A 115 -2.55 17.63 50.64
C SER A 115 -4.01 17.86 50.25
N LYS A 116 -4.84 18.44 51.12
CA LYS A 116 -6.25 18.73 50.82
C LYS A 116 -6.43 19.70 49.64
N LEU A 117 -5.58 20.72 49.54
CA LEU A 117 -5.57 21.65 48.40
C LEU A 117 -5.18 20.94 47.10
N PHE A 118 -4.22 20.02 47.18
CA PHE A 118 -3.80 19.22 46.04
C PHE A 118 -4.93 18.29 45.57
N ASP A 119 -5.59 17.60 46.51
CA ASP A 119 -6.74 16.75 46.22
C ASP A 119 -7.89 17.56 45.60
N LEU A 120 -8.17 18.76 46.12
CA LEU A 120 -9.18 19.66 45.56
C LEU A 120 -8.83 20.15 44.15
N LYS A 121 -7.54 20.40 43.87
CA LYS A 121 -7.05 20.84 42.55
C LYS A 121 -6.87 19.71 41.54
N MET A 122 -6.74 18.47 42.01
CA MET A 122 -6.66 17.25 41.20
C MET A 122 -8.00 16.51 41.12
N ALA A 123 -9.01 17.00 41.83
CA ALA A 123 -10.35 16.44 41.79
C ALA A 123 -10.87 16.42 40.33
N PRO A 124 -11.62 15.39 39.92
CA PRO A 124 -12.08 15.21 38.54
C PRO A 124 -12.88 16.39 37.98
N ASP A 125 -13.54 17.13 38.86
CA ASP A 125 -14.42 18.27 38.68
C ASP A 125 -13.74 19.62 38.96
N SER A 126 -12.46 19.60 39.34
CA SER A 126 -11.67 20.81 39.46
C SER A 126 -11.50 21.49 38.10
N THR A 127 -11.45 22.82 38.11
CA THR A 127 -11.25 23.62 36.88
C THR A 127 -9.98 23.23 36.13
N ILE A 128 -8.92 22.83 36.84
CA ILE A 128 -7.66 22.40 36.22
C ILE A 128 -7.86 21.10 35.44
N MET A 129 -8.45 20.08 36.07
CA MET A 129 -8.69 18.79 35.41
C MET A 129 -9.72 18.89 34.29
N ILE A 130 -10.73 19.75 34.42
CA ILE A 130 -11.70 20.04 33.35
C ILE A 130 -10.98 20.67 32.15
N ASN A 131 -10.15 21.69 32.36
CA ASN A 131 -9.42 22.35 31.27
C ASN A 131 -8.40 21.41 30.63
N LEU A 132 -7.71 20.58 31.41
CA LEU A 132 -6.79 19.56 30.91
C LEU A 132 -7.52 18.54 30.03
N ARG A 133 -8.66 18.00 30.49
CA ARG A 133 -9.48 17.08 29.69
C ARG A 133 -10.00 17.74 28.42
N ALA A 134 -10.45 19.00 28.49
CA ALA A 134 -10.91 19.73 27.32
C ALA A 134 -9.78 19.92 26.29
N ALA A 135 -8.57 20.26 26.73
CA ALA A 135 -7.40 20.36 25.86
C ALA A 135 -7.03 19.01 25.23
N LEU A 136 -7.00 17.94 26.03
CA LEU A 136 -6.72 16.58 25.54
C LEU A 136 -7.77 16.12 24.53
N ASN A 137 -9.05 16.32 24.80
CA ASN A 137 -10.13 15.96 23.88
C ASN A 137 -9.98 16.71 22.55
N LYS A 138 -9.68 18.01 22.60
CA LYS A 138 -9.46 18.83 21.41
C LYS A 138 -8.27 18.33 20.58
N ASP A 139 -7.19 17.92 21.23
CA ASP A 139 -6.01 17.39 20.54
C ASP A 139 -6.27 15.99 19.96
N ILE A 140 -7.03 15.15 20.66
CA ILE A 140 -7.50 13.86 20.15
C ILE A 140 -8.39 14.07 18.93
N GLU A 141 -9.36 14.98 18.99
CA GLU A 141 -10.24 15.31 17.87
C GLU A 141 -9.44 15.77 16.64
N LYS A 142 -8.47 16.67 16.83
CA LYS A 142 -7.59 17.13 15.74
C LYS A 142 -6.76 15.98 15.16
N MET A 143 -6.16 15.16 16.02
CA MET A 143 -5.35 14.02 15.58
C MET A 143 -6.19 13.03 14.77
N VAL A 144 -7.40 12.69 15.25
CA VAL A 144 -8.34 11.83 14.54
C VAL A 144 -8.71 12.44 13.19
N ALA A 145 -9.05 13.72 13.14
CA ALA A 145 -9.39 14.41 11.90
C ALA A 145 -8.24 14.36 10.88
N VAL A 146 -7.00 14.59 11.31
CA VAL A 146 -5.81 14.50 10.44
C VAL A 146 -5.62 13.08 9.91
N HIS A 147 -5.73 12.06 10.76
CA HIS A 147 -5.57 10.67 10.35
C HIS A 147 -6.68 10.21 9.40
N VAL A 148 -7.93 10.59 9.66
CA VAL A 148 -9.08 10.28 8.79
C VAL A 148 -8.90 10.95 7.43
N ASN A 149 -8.59 12.25 7.39
CA ASN A 149 -8.36 12.96 6.13
C ASN A 149 -7.20 12.36 5.34
N ARG A 150 -6.10 11.98 6.02
CA ARG A 150 -4.98 11.31 5.37
C ARG A 150 -5.38 9.95 4.78
N ALA A 151 -6.17 9.17 5.51
CA ALA A 151 -6.67 7.88 5.01
C ALA A 151 -7.58 8.07 3.79
N ILE A 152 -8.45 9.09 3.81
CA ILE A 152 -9.32 9.44 2.68
C ILE A 152 -8.50 9.85 1.46
N GLU A 153 -7.50 10.71 1.61
CA GLU A 153 -6.65 11.13 0.48
C GLU A 153 -5.84 9.97 -0.10
N ASN A 154 -5.31 9.08 0.76
CA ASN A 154 -4.65 7.86 0.29
C ASN A 154 -5.63 6.98 -0.51
N LEU A 155 -6.82 6.73 0.01
CA LEU A 155 -7.86 5.95 -0.69
C LEU A 155 -8.23 6.59 -2.03
N LYS A 156 -8.41 7.90 -2.07
CA LYS A 156 -8.72 8.64 -3.30
C LYS A 156 -7.60 8.50 -4.33
N THR A 157 -6.35 8.54 -3.89
CA THR A 157 -5.18 8.36 -4.76
C THR A 157 -5.14 6.93 -5.31
N ASP A 158 -5.36 5.93 -4.45
CA ASP A 158 -5.39 4.51 -4.85
C ASP A 158 -6.53 4.21 -5.83
N PHE A 159 -7.73 4.75 -5.56
CA PHE A 159 -8.88 4.63 -6.45
C PHE A 159 -8.58 5.26 -7.81
N SER A 160 -8.06 6.49 -7.83
CA SER A 160 -7.72 7.18 -9.08
C SER A 160 -6.69 6.38 -9.88
N SER A 161 -5.62 5.92 -9.23
CA SER A 161 -4.58 5.10 -9.88
C SER A 161 -5.14 3.79 -10.44
N THR A 162 -6.06 3.14 -9.73
CA THR A 162 -6.66 1.88 -10.19
C THR A 162 -7.61 2.13 -11.34
N THR A 163 -8.42 3.19 -11.27
CA THR A 163 -9.34 3.57 -12.35
C THR A 163 -8.58 3.97 -13.61
N ASP A 164 -7.49 4.73 -13.49
CA ASP A 164 -6.65 5.12 -14.64
C ASP A 164 -6.00 3.90 -15.30
N TYR A 165 -5.49 2.96 -14.49
CA TYR A 165 -4.94 1.71 -14.99
C TYR A 165 -6.00 0.90 -15.77
N LEU A 166 -7.19 0.72 -15.20
CA LEU A 166 -8.28 0.00 -15.86
C LEU A 166 -8.75 0.71 -17.15
N ALA A 167 -8.78 2.04 -17.17
CA ALA A 167 -9.13 2.81 -18.35
C ALA A 167 -8.10 2.62 -19.48
N ALA A 168 -6.81 2.60 -19.14
CA ALA A 168 -5.73 2.31 -20.09
C ALA A 168 -5.84 0.88 -20.64
N GLU A 169 -6.00 -0.12 -19.76
CA GLU A 169 -6.15 -1.52 -20.15
C GLU A 169 -7.40 -1.73 -21.03
N GLN A 170 -8.51 -1.04 -20.73
CA GLN A 170 -9.71 -1.07 -21.57
C GLN A 170 -9.47 -0.45 -22.96
N ALA A 171 -8.69 0.63 -23.04
CA ALA A 171 -8.35 1.26 -24.31
C ALA A 171 -7.47 0.33 -25.18
N ASP A 172 -6.49 -0.33 -24.57
CA ASP A 172 -5.60 -1.27 -25.23
C ASP A 172 -6.37 -2.49 -25.76
N LEU A 173 -7.23 -3.09 -24.94
CA LEU A 173 -8.08 -4.22 -25.36
C LEU A 173 -9.01 -3.83 -26.51
N ARG A 174 -9.60 -2.63 -26.48
CA ARG A 174 -10.43 -2.13 -27.59
C ARG A 174 -9.61 -1.95 -28.87
N SER A 175 -8.36 -1.52 -28.76
CA SER A 175 -7.46 -1.42 -29.91
C SER A 175 -7.14 -2.79 -30.50
N GLU A 176 -6.82 -3.78 -29.65
CA GLU A 176 -6.54 -5.14 -30.11
C GLU A 176 -7.76 -5.78 -30.79
N ILE A 177 -8.96 -5.63 -30.21
CA ILE A 177 -10.21 -6.11 -30.81
C ILE A 177 -10.40 -5.51 -32.21
N ARG A 178 -10.20 -4.20 -32.36
CA ARG A 178 -10.30 -3.53 -33.68
C ARG A 178 -9.29 -4.08 -34.69
N GLN A 179 -8.05 -4.36 -34.26
CA GLN A 179 -7.04 -4.95 -35.13
C GLN A 179 -7.44 -6.35 -35.58
N LYS A 180 -7.93 -7.18 -34.65
CA LYS A 180 -8.42 -8.54 -34.93
C LYS A 180 -9.63 -8.51 -35.87
N ASP A 181 -10.57 -7.60 -35.66
CA ASP A 181 -11.74 -7.42 -36.55
C ASP A 181 -11.32 -7.06 -37.98
N ASN A 182 -10.34 -6.15 -38.12
CA ASN A 182 -9.81 -5.80 -39.43
C ASN A 182 -9.13 -7.01 -40.11
N LEU A 183 -8.37 -7.80 -39.35
CA LEU A 183 -7.75 -9.02 -39.87
C LEU A 183 -8.81 -10.05 -40.30
N VAL A 184 -9.87 -10.23 -39.52
CA VAL A 184 -10.99 -11.12 -39.87
C VAL A 184 -11.64 -10.68 -41.18
N LYS A 185 -11.92 -9.39 -41.35
CA LYS A 185 -12.49 -8.84 -42.60
C LYS A 185 -11.57 -9.05 -43.80
N GLN A 186 -10.26 -8.88 -43.60
CA GLN A 186 -9.26 -9.12 -44.65
C GLN A 186 -9.26 -10.60 -45.07
N LEU A 187 -9.20 -11.52 -44.10
CA LEU A 187 -9.23 -12.96 -44.35
C LEU A 187 -10.54 -13.40 -45.03
N GLN A 188 -11.69 -12.85 -44.63
CA GLN A 188 -12.96 -13.10 -45.30
C GLN A 188 -12.94 -12.66 -46.76
N THR A 189 -12.39 -11.48 -47.04
CA THR A 189 -12.24 -10.96 -48.39
C THR A 189 -11.35 -11.89 -49.24
N ASP A 190 -10.24 -12.35 -48.68
CA ASP A 190 -9.31 -13.22 -49.38
C ASP A 190 -9.88 -14.63 -49.61
N ILE A 191 -10.66 -15.17 -48.67
CA ILE A 191 -11.45 -16.40 -48.87
C ILE A 191 -12.40 -16.23 -50.07
N SER A 192 -13.16 -15.13 -50.14
CA SER A 192 -14.06 -14.88 -51.26
C SER A 192 -13.33 -14.77 -52.60
N LYS A 193 -12.16 -14.11 -52.64
CA LYS A 193 -11.32 -14.06 -53.86
C LYS A 193 -10.83 -15.44 -54.29
N CYS A 194 -10.39 -16.26 -53.34
CA CYS A 194 -9.94 -17.62 -53.62
C CYS A 194 -11.10 -18.48 -54.13
N GLN A 195 -12.27 -18.43 -53.49
CA GLN A 195 -13.47 -19.15 -53.94
C GLN A 195 -13.88 -18.74 -55.36
N ASN A 196 -13.88 -17.45 -55.67
CA ASN A 196 -14.16 -16.96 -57.03
C ASN A 196 -13.15 -17.47 -58.06
N SER A 197 -11.87 -17.50 -57.70
CA SER A 197 -10.81 -18.01 -58.58
C SER A 197 -10.95 -19.52 -58.81
N LEU A 198 -11.25 -20.27 -57.74
CA LEU A 198 -11.48 -21.71 -57.80
C LEU A 198 -12.68 -22.03 -58.71
N ALA A 199 -13.79 -21.31 -58.56
CA ALA A 199 -14.95 -21.45 -59.44
C ALA A 199 -14.61 -21.19 -60.92
N LYS A 200 -13.84 -20.13 -61.20
CA LYS A 200 -13.36 -19.84 -62.57
C LYS A 200 -12.53 -20.98 -63.15
N TYR A 201 -11.58 -21.53 -62.37
CA TYR A 201 -10.78 -22.67 -62.83
C TYR A 201 -11.60 -23.92 -63.03
N GLN A 202 -12.56 -24.21 -62.14
CA GLN A 202 -13.50 -25.32 -62.31
C GLN A 202 -14.32 -25.20 -63.59
N SER A 203 -14.89 -24.03 -63.89
CA SER A 203 -15.62 -23.82 -65.15
C SER A 203 -14.75 -24.01 -66.39
N ARG A 204 -13.48 -23.57 -66.33
CA ARG A 204 -12.52 -23.79 -67.42
C ARG A 204 -12.21 -25.27 -67.62
N ILE A 205 -11.96 -26.00 -66.54
CA ILE A 205 -11.72 -27.46 -66.56
C ILE A 205 -12.91 -28.18 -67.19
N GLN A 206 -14.13 -27.90 -66.71
CA GLN A 206 -15.35 -28.49 -67.27
C GLN A 206 -15.53 -28.22 -68.77
N THR A 207 -15.13 -27.02 -69.22
CA THR A 207 -15.19 -26.67 -70.66
C THR A 207 -14.19 -27.49 -71.47
N ILE A 208 -12.97 -27.65 -70.96
CA ILE A 208 -11.93 -28.47 -71.60
C ILE A 208 -12.36 -29.94 -71.65
N GLU A 209 -12.88 -30.49 -70.55
CA GLU A 209 -13.38 -31.87 -70.47
C GLU A 209 -14.50 -32.14 -71.48
N LYS A 210 -15.43 -31.20 -71.64
CA LYS A 210 -16.49 -31.28 -72.66
C LYS A 210 -15.96 -31.24 -74.09
N ASN A 211 -14.90 -30.48 -74.34
CA ASN A 211 -14.30 -30.40 -75.68
C ASN A 211 -13.51 -31.67 -76.02
N LEU A 212 -12.79 -32.24 -75.05
CA LEU A 212 -12.07 -33.52 -75.21
C LEU A 212 -13.03 -34.65 -75.55
N THR A 213 -14.11 -34.79 -74.77
CA THR A 213 -15.14 -35.82 -75.01
C THR A 213 -15.88 -35.66 -76.35
N ARG A 214 -15.92 -34.46 -76.93
CA ARG A 214 -16.51 -34.24 -78.27
C ARG A 214 -15.60 -34.61 -79.43
N HIS A 215 -14.29 -34.68 -79.22
CA HIS A 215 -13.33 -35.06 -80.26
C HIS A 215 -13.11 -36.58 -80.35
N GLU A 216 -13.59 -37.34 -79.36
CA GLU A 216 -13.50 -38.81 -79.32
C GLU A 216 -14.70 -39.53 -79.97
N TYR A 217 -15.70 -38.78 -80.46
CA TYR A 217 -16.86 -39.28 -81.23
C TYR A 217 -16.91 -38.63 -82.62
#